data_AF-A0A9D8L769-F1
#
_entry.id   AF-A0A9D8L769-F1
#
_cell.length_a   1.000
_cell.length_b   1.000
_cell.length_c   1.000
_cell.angle_alpha   90.00
_cell.angle_beta   90.00
_cell.angle_gamma   90.00
#
_symmetry.space_group_name_H-M   'P 1'
#
loop_
_entity.id
_entity.type
_entity.pdbx_description
1 polymer ?
#
loop_
_entity_poly.entity_id
_entity_poly.type
_entity_poly.pdbx_seq_one_letter_code
_entity_poly.pdbx_strand_id
1 'polypeptide(L)'
;MSLVVDASVAVKWVVLEEGRGEALRRTAGLELAGPDFVLVEAANILWARMLGAPLLTADRQLASLGGTPEFPVELLAGVQP
;
A
#
# COMPACT_ATOMS: atom_id res chain seq x y z
N MET A 1 11.87 -19.60 0.39
CA MET A 1 12.66 -18.40 0.74
C MET A 1 11.86 -17.25 0.21
N SER A 2 11.26 -16.49 1.11
CA SER A 2 10.24 -15.49 0.78
C SER A 2 10.87 -14.13 0.48
N LEU A 3 10.33 -13.43 -0.51
CA LEU A 3 10.64 -12.03 -0.78
C LEU A 3 9.72 -11.15 0.08
N VAL A 4 10.30 -10.31 0.93
CA VAL A 4 9.52 -9.34 1.72
C VAL A 4 9.16 -8.16 0.82
N VAL A 5 7.87 -7.85 0.74
CA VAL A 5 7.30 -6.80 -0.09
C VAL A 5 6.73 -5.70 0.80
N ASP A 6 7.17 -4.47 0.54
CA ASP A 6 6.65 -3.26 1.17
C ASP A 6 5.31 -2.82 0.55
N ALA A 7 4.50 -2.06 1.29
CA ALA A 7 3.22 -1.53 0.81
C ALA A 7 3.36 -0.70 -0.47
N SER A 8 4.44 0.08 -0.62
CA SER A 8 4.70 0.87 -1.83
C SER A 8 4.95 0.02 -3.09
N VAL A 9 5.35 -1.25 -2.92
CA VAL A 9 5.50 -2.21 -4.03
C VAL A 9 4.18 -2.94 -4.26
N ALA A 10 3.46 -3.30 -3.21
CA ALA A 10 2.13 -3.92 -3.32
C ALA A 10 1.13 -3.01 -4.05
N VAL A 11 1.13 -1.69 -3.77
CA VAL A 11 0.29 -0.69 -4.45
C VAL A 11 0.51 -0.70 -5.98
N LYS A 12 1.74 -0.92 -6.45
CA LYS A 12 2.07 -0.97 -7.89
C LYS A 12 1.37 -2.12 -8.63
N TRP A 13 0.90 -3.16 -7.93
CA TRP A 13 0.18 -4.27 -8.57
C TRP A 13 -1.26 -3.90 -8.91
N VAL A 14 -1.89 -3.06 -8.09
CA VAL A 14 -3.30 -2.67 -8.24
C VAL A 14 -3.45 -1.32 -8.95
N VAL A 15 -2.49 -0.40 -8.81
CA VAL A 15 -2.48 0.89 -9.50
C VAL A 15 -1.65 0.82 -10.78
N LEU A 16 -2.12 1.48 -11.83
CA LEU A 16 -1.34 1.70 -13.04
C LEU A 16 -0.40 2.90 -12.82
N GLU A 17 0.85 2.60 -12.46
CA GLU A 17 1.88 3.62 -12.23
C GLU A 17 3.26 3.19 -12.76
N GLU A 18 4.18 4.15 -12.78
CA GLU A 18 5.58 3.90 -13.12
C GLU A 18 6.16 2.81 -12.21
N GLY A 19 6.92 1.88 -12.80
CA GLY A 19 7.50 0.75 -12.09
C GLY A 19 6.57 -0.45 -11.88
N ARG A 20 5.28 -0.40 -12.25
CA ARG A 20 4.37 -1.57 -12.17
C ARG A 20 4.92 -2.81 -12.86
N GLY A 21 5.37 -2.67 -14.10
CA GLY A 21 5.90 -3.80 -14.87
C GLY A 21 7.14 -4.41 -14.21
N GLU A 22 7.97 -3.60 -13.57
CA GLU A 22 9.13 -4.07 -12.84
C GLU A 22 8.76 -4.76 -11.53
N ALA A 23 7.82 -4.19 -10.76
CA ALA A 23 7.30 -4.80 -9.54
C ALA A 23 6.73 -6.20 -9.83
N LEU A 24 5.89 -6.32 -10.86
CA LEU A 24 5.31 -7.60 -11.28
C LEU A 24 6.38 -8.60 -11.73
N ARG A 25 7.36 -8.18 -12.54
CA ARG A 25 8.44 -9.06 -13.00
C ARG A 25 9.32 -9.54 -11.84
N ARG A 26 9.60 -8.68 -10.87
CA ARG A 26 10.47 -9.00 -9.73
C ARG A 26 9.80 -9.90 -8.70
N THR A 27 8.46 -9.89 -8.61
CA THR A 27 7.71 -10.72 -7.66
C THR A 27 7.09 -11.97 -8.27
N ALA A 28 7.02 -12.06 -9.60
CA ALA A 28 6.44 -13.20 -10.30
C ALA A 28 7.11 -14.53 -9.92
N GLY A 29 6.30 -15.51 -9.48
CA GLY A 29 6.75 -16.85 -9.15
C GLY A 29 7.51 -16.98 -7.83
N LEU A 30 7.62 -15.89 -7.05
CA LEU A 30 8.23 -15.92 -5.73
C LEU A 30 7.17 -16.11 -4.64
N GLU A 31 7.59 -16.75 -3.56
CA GLU A 31 6.86 -16.73 -2.29
C GLU A 31 7.00 -15.31 -1.70
N LEU A 32 5.88 -14.63 -1.45
CA LEU A 32 5.86 -13.24 -0.98
C LEU A 32 5.47 -13.20 0.50
N ALA A 33 6.18 -12.38 1.26
CA ALA A 33 5.84 -12.03 2.64
C ALA A 33 5.71 -10.50 2.72
N GLY A 34 5.00 -9.99 3.72
CA GLY A 34 4.90 -8.56 3.95
C GLY A 34 4.69 -8.26 5.43
N PRO A 35 4.85 -7.00 5.87
CA PRO A 35 4.42 -6.58 7.20
C PRO A 35 2.93 -6.85 7.40
N ASP A 36 2.49 -7.12 8.63
CA ASP A 36 1.07 -7.33 8.96
C ASP A 36 0.18 -6.16 8.52
N PHE A 37 0.76 -4.96 8.41
CA PHE A 37 0.08 -3.72 8.03
C PHE A 37 0.13 -3.39 6.55
N VAL A 38 0.69 -4.25 5.69
CA VAL A 38 0.88 -3.97 4.25
C VAL A 38 -0.43 -3.56 3.56
N LEU A 39 -1.57 -4.17 3.95
CA LEU A 39 -2.88 -3.83 3.41
C LEU A 39 -3.37 -2.45 3.86
N VAL A 40 -3.16 -2.11 5.14
CA VAL A 40 -3.58 -0.82 5.71
C VAL A 40 -2.74 0.32 5.14
N GLU A 41 -1.43 0.11 5.01
CA GLU A 41 -0.51 1.08 4.41
C GLU A 41 -0.81 1.27 2.92
N ALA A 42 -1.07 0.20 2.18
CA ALA A 42 -1.48 0.29 0.78
C ALA A 42 -2.81 1.05 0.62
N ALA A 43 -3.80 0.77 1.48
CA ALA A 43 -5.08 1.47 1.50
C ALA A 43 -4.92 2.96 1.78
N ASN A 44 -4.07 3.34 2.75
CA ASN A 44 -3.76 4.73 3.06
C ASN A 44 -3.12 5.45 1.87
N ILE A 45 -2.17 4.80 1.18
CA ILE A 45 -1.55 5.36 -0.04
C ILE A 45 -2.60 5.58 -1.13
N LEU A 46 -3.48 4.61 -1.36
CA LEU A 46 -4.56 4.72 -2.36
C LEU A 46 -5.55 5.83 -2.02
N TRP A 47 -5.94 5.93 -0.75
CA TRP A 47 -6.86 6.97 -0.26
C TRP A 47 -6.26 8.37 -0.42
N ALA A 48 -5.02 8.56 0.01
CA ALA A 48 -4.31 9.83 -0.15
C ALA A 48 -4.21 10.25 -1.62
N ARG A 49 -3.98 9.30 -2.55
CA ARG A 49 -4.03 9.57 -3.99
C ARG A 49 -5.41 10.00 -4.48
N MET A 50 -6.47 9.32 -4.03
CA MET A 50 -7.83 9.66 -4.40
C MET A 50 -8.20 11.08 -3.97
N LEU A 51 -7.70 11.52 -2.81
CA LEU A 51 -7.88 12.88 -2.30
C LEU A 51 -6.94 13.92 -2.91
N GLY A 52 -6.00 13.53 -3.79
CA GLY A 52 -4.98 14.43 -4.32
C GLY A 52 -4.03 14.99 -3.26
N ALA A 53 -3.90 14.29 -2.12
CA ALA A 53 -3.02 14.70 -1.04
C ALA A 53 -1.55 14.50 -1.45
N PRO A 54 -0.63 15.41 -1.08
CA PRO A 54 0.79 15.26 -1.39
C PRO A 54 1.35 14.01 -0.70
N LEU A 55 1.72 13.01 -1.50
CA LEU A 55 2.31 11.75 -1.03
C LEU A 55 3.77 11.88 -0.55
N LEU A 56 4.37 13.07 -0.67
CA LEU A 56 5.74 13.36 -0.22
C LEU A 56 5.87 13.42 1.32
N THR A 57 4.75 13.39 2.01
CA THR A 57 4.61 13.59 3.45
C THR A 57 3.75 12.51 4.11
N ALA A 58 3.57 11.34 3.50
CA ALA A 58 2.78 10.27 4.12
C ALA A 58 3.35 9.88 5.50
N ASP A 59 4.67 9.75 5.66
CA ASP A 59 5.25 9.46 6.98
C ASP A 59 5.32 10.67 7.92
N ARG A 60 5.60 11.89 7.40
CA ARG A 60 5.76 13.10 8.23
C ARG A 60 4.45 13.78 8.62
N GLN A 61 3.43 13.79 7.75
CA GLN A 61 2.12 14.35 8.05
C GLN A 61 1.22 13.37 8.79
N LEU A 62 1.28 12.06 8.50
CA LEU A 62 0.53 11.07 9.29
C LEU A 62 1.05 11.00 10.73
N ALA A 63 2.36 11.18 10.94
CA ALA A 63 2.94 11.35 12.29
C ALA A 63 2.51 12.65 13.00
N SER A 64 2.06 13.68 12.28
CA SER A 64 1.60 14.96 12.88
C SER A 64 0.07 15.10 12.92
N LEU A 65 -0.68 14.26 12.22
CA LEU A 65 -2.14 14.17 12.22
C LEU A 65 -2.58 13.02 13.12
N GLY A 66 -2.42 13.15 14.44
CA GLY A 66 -2.90 12.21 15.47
C GLY A 66 -4.43 12.05 15.51
N GLY A 67 -5.03 11.67 14.39
CA GLY A 67 -6.44 11.49 14.12
C GLY A 67 -6.55 10.87 12.73
N THR A 68 -6.63 9.54 12.68
CA THR A 68 -7.00 8.80 11.47
C THR A 68 -8.40 9.23 11.03
N PRO A 69 -8.58 9.81 9.84
CA PRO A 69 -9.92 9.90 9.26
C PRO A 69 -10.45 8.48 9.07
N GLU A 70 -11.75 8.28 9.35
CA GLU A 70 -12.41 6.98 9.28
C GLU A 70 -12.29 6.40 7.87
N PHE A 71 -11.44 5.39 7.72
CA PHE A 71 -11.37 4.57 6.52
C PHE A 71 -12.49 3.52 6.60
N PRO A 72 -13.33 3.34 5.57
CA PRO A 72 -14.31 2.26 5.54
C PRO A 72 -13.59 0.91 5.50
N VAL A 73 -13.37 0.31 6.66
CA VAL A 73 -12.70 -1.00 6.81
C VAL A 73 -13.49 -2.10 6.10
N GLU A 74 -14.75 -1.85 5.75
CA GLU A 74 -15.60 -2.73 4.94
C GLU A 74 -15.00 -2.98 3.54
N LEU A 75 -14.18 -2.07 3.01
CA LEU A 75 -13.43 -2.32 1.76
C LEU A 75 -12.29 -3.33 1.91
N LEU A 76 -11.79 -3.55 3.13
CA LEU A 76 -10.71 -4.49 3.44
C LEU A 76 -11.24 -5.87 3.85
N ALA A 77 -12.51 -5.98 4.22
CA ALA A 77 -13.14 -7.21 4.74
C ALA A 77 -13.14 -8.40 3.75
N GLY A 78 -12.82 -8.17 2.47
CA GLY A 78 -12.71 -9.20 1.43
C GLY A 78 -11.30 -9.68 1.11
N VAL A 79 -10.26 -9.10 1.72
CA VAL A 79 -8.86 -9.44 1.44
C VAL A 79 -8.31 -10.28 2.59
N GLN A 80 -8.31 -11.61 2.41
CA GLN A 80 -7.60 -12.51 3.33
C GLN A 80 -6.08 -12.37 3.11
N PRO A 81 -5.26 -12.47 4.17
CA PRO A 81 -3.80 -12.40 4.06
C PRO A 81 -3.22 -13.53 3.20
#